data_AF-A0A925R793-F1
#
_entry.id   AF-A0A925R793-F1
#
_cell.length_a   1.000
_cell.length_b   1.000
_cell.length_c   1.000
_cell.angle_alpha   90.00
_cell.angle_beta   90.00
_cell.angle_gamma   90.00
#
_symmetry.space_group_name_H-M   'P 1'
#
loop_
_entity.id
_entity.type
_entity.pdbx_description
1 polymer ?
#
loop_
_entity_poly.entity_id
_entity_poly.type
_entity_poly.pdbx_seq_one_letter_code
_entity_poly.pdbx_strand_id
1 'polypeptide(L)'
;MSIAGRTLQTRRVRETFSENLEKDFLEHMKETYLEYGVGDWVITVFNRKSCGCYKFMINLYNQDATYLDRQVHDLVHLLRLVKETDEHMLLPVVAAFVTKDPHGLDEGTDLLRLLTYYLCDLNSISYPKSCEEKNELLYQGGILNDMGTRLLMTYGLEAFDPFGQALGWTAFYEREEPLVLSLLNLEKVSHLVSVQNKGDDAILIFENPAVFYAVIKATPKVKAICTSGQINLCGYQVLDLLVASNTQLIYTGDFDPEGLLIADRLKNRYKRNMTLWGFEKRYYEKILSKNEINSKRLNQLEKIRDEGLIEFATYMKQVKVAGYQEYMIEEIIAYSRTLVDMSS
;
A
#
# COMPACT_ATOMS: atom_id res chain seq x y z
N MET A 1 20.40 8.24 -67.90
CA MET A 1 21.38 8.38 -66.80
C MET A 1 20.62 8.45 -65.49
N SER A 2 20.98 7.57 -64.57
CA SER A 2 20.28 7.18 -63.35
C SER A 2 20.68 8.04 -62.16
N ILE A 3 19.71 8.73 -61.52
CA ILE A 3 19.80 9.23 -60.14
C ILE A 3 18.40 9.18 -59.50
N ALA A 4 17.81 7.99 -59.38
CA ALA A 4 16.58 7.78 -58.60
C ALA A 4 16.56 6.43 -57.85
N GLY A 5 17.71 5.74 -57.76
CA GLY A 5 17.82 4.40 -57.18
C GLY A 5 18.60 4.29 -55.86
N ARG A 6 19.26 5.36 -55.38
CA ARG A 6 20.21 5.26 -54.25
C ARG A 6 19.65 5.62 -52.86
N THR A 7 18.44 6.20 -52.76
CA THR A 7 17.89 6.70 -51.48
C THR A 7 16.84 5.77 -50.85
N LEU A 8 16.19 4.89 -51.64
CA LEU A 8 15.22 3.92 -51.14
C LEU A 8 15.87 2.62 -50.64
N GLN A 9 17.02 2.22 -51.21
CA GLN A 9 17.79 1.07 -50.72
C GLN A 9 18.34 1.29 -49.31
N THR A 10 18.75 2.52 -48.96
CA THR A 10 19.38 2.83 -47.66
C THR A 10 18.41 2.80 -46.49
N ARG A 11 17.14 3.17 -46.67
CA ARG A 11 16.13 3.09 -45.60
C ARG A 11 15.68 1.66 -45.33
N ARG A 12 15.33 0.92 -46.40
CA ARG A 12 14.87 -0.47 -46.28
C ARG A 12 15.97 -1.38 -45.74
N VAL A 13 17.22 -1.18 -46.14
CA VAL A 13 18.37 -1.93 -45.59
C VAL A 13 18.61 -1.61 -44.12
N ARG A 14 18.43 -0.35 -43.68
CA ARG A 14 18.52 0.02 -42.26
C ARG A 14 17.38 -0.57 -41.43
N GLU A 15 16.15 -0.56 -41.96
CA GLU A 15 14.99 -1.17 -41.32
C GLU A 15 15.20 -2.69 -41.16
N THR A 16 15.61 -3.40 -42.22
CA THR A 16 15.88 -4.86 -42.15
C THR A 16 17.09 -5.20 -41.27
N PHE A 17 18.14 -4.37 -41.25
CA PHE A 17 19.28 -4.57 -40.36
C PHE A 17 18.91 -4.37 -38.89
N SER A 18 18.09 -3.35 -38.60
CA SER A 18 17.56 -3.10 -37.25
C SER A 18 16.62 -4.22 -36.78
N GLU A 19 15.77 -4.74 -37.67
CA GLU A 19 14.89 -5.88 -37.39
C GLU A 19 15.68 -7.15 -37.10
N ASN A 20 16.80 -7.38 -37.81
CA ASN A 20 17.67 -8.52 -37.54
C ASN A 20 18.41 -8.40 -36.20
N LEU A 21 18.93 -7.21 -35.86
CA LEU A 21 19.58 -6.99 -34.56
C LEU A 21 18.60 -7.17 -33.39
N GLU A 22 17.36 -6.67 -33.53
CA GLU A 22 16.32 -6.87 -32.52
C GLU A 22 16.00 -8.37 -32.37
N LYS A 23 15.91 -9.10 -33.48
CA LYS A 23 15.67 -10.54 -33.45
C LYS A 23 16.81 -11.30 -32.76
N ASP A 24 18.06 -11.00 -33.10
CA ASP A 24 19.24 -11.63 -32.48
C ASP A 24 19.29 -11.32 -30.96
N PHE A 25 18.95 -10.10 -30.57
CA PHE A 25 18.84 -9.71 -29.16
C PHE A 25 17.75 -10.49 -28.43
N LEU A 26 16.57 -10.67 -29.04
CA LEU A 26 15.48 -11.44 -28.45
C LEU A 26 15.80 -12.93 -28.34
N GLU A 27 16.53 -13.49 -29.31
CA GLU A 27 17.05 -14.86 -29.22
C GLU A 27 18.05 -14.99 -28.07
N HIS A 28 18.99 -14.05 -27.94
CA HIS A 28 19.91 -14.00 -26.80
C HIS A 28 19.20 -13.91 -25.45
N MET A 29 18.18 -13.06 -25.33
CA MET A 29 17.35 -12.93 -24.11
C MET A 29 16.70 -14.25 -23.73
N LYS A 30 16.16 -14.96 -24.72
CA LYS A 30 15.50 -16.25 -24.51
C LYS A 30 16.45 -17.33 -24.01
N GLU A 31 17.65 -17.40 -24.60
CA GLU A 31 18.63 -18.44 -24.28
C GLU A 31 19.33 -18.18 -22.95
N THR A 32 19.54 -16.91 -22.60
CA THR A 32 20.30 -16.51 -21.40
C THR A 32 19.43 -16.48 -20.15
N TYR A 33 18.21 -15.94 -20.24
CA TYR A 33 17.36 -15.64 -19.09
C TYR A 33 16.17 -16.61 -18.97
N LEU A 34 16.47 -17.90 -18.91
CA LEU A 34 15.46 -18.97 -18.76
C LEU A 34 14.81 -18.98 -17.37
N GLU A 35 15.56 -18.56 -16.35
CA GLU A 35 15.07 -18.51 -14.97
C GLU A 35 13.89 -17.54 -14.82
N TYR A 36 12.88 -18.01 -14.10
CA TYR A 36 11.64 -17.27 -13.84
C TYR A 36 10.88 -16.82 -15.11
N GLY A 37 11.23 -17.35 -16.29
CA GLY A 37 10.58 -17.00 -17.55
C GLY A 37 10.83 -15.56 -18.01
N VAL A 38 11.90 -14.91 -17.52
CA VAL A 38 12.18 -13.50 -17.84
C VAL A 38 12.48 -13.31 -19.32
N GLY A 39 13.26 -14.20 -19.96
CA GLY A 39 13.54 -14.14 -21.39
C GLY A 39 12.28 -14.24 -22.26
N ASP A 40 11.39 -15.19 -21.93
CA ASP A 40 10.10 -15.33 -22.61
C ASP A 40 9.18 -14.12 -22.37
N TRP A 41 9.24 -13.53 -21.17
CA TRP A 41 8.53 -12.29 -20.86
C TRP A 41 9.03 -11.13 -21.72
N VAL A 42 10.35 -10.94 -21.86
CA VAL A 42 10.95 -9.90 -22.74
C VAL A 42 10.44 -10.05 -24.17
N ILE A 43 10.48 -11.26 -24.73
CA ILE A 43 9.96 -11.54 -26.07
C ILE A 43 8.47 -11.19 -26.17
N THR A 44 7.70 -11.60 -25.17
CA THR A 44 6.27 -11.33 -25.12
C THR A 44 5.99 -9.83 -25.10
N VAL A 45 6.77 -9.03 -24.37
CA VAL A 45 6.66 -7.57 -24.36
C VAL A 45 6.99 -6.97 -25.73
N PHE A 46 8.05 -7.42 -26.40
CA PHE A 46 8.43 -6.94 -27.74
C PHE A 46 7.39 -7.24 -28.81
N ASN A 47 6.63 -8.33 -28.65
CA ASN A 47 5.49 -8.64 -29.51
C ASN A 47 4.26 -7.75 -29.24
N ARG A 48 4.13 -7.16 -28.05
CA ARG A 48 3.04 -6.25 -27.66
C ARG A 48 3.39 -4.78 -27.93
N LYS A 49 3.60 -4.42 -29.20
CA LYS A 49 4.10 -3.09 -29.63
C LYS A 49 3.30 -1.86 -29.15
N SER A 50 2.09 -2.04 -28.63
CA SER A 50 1.23 -0.97 -28.12
C SER A 50 1.35 -0.74 -26.60
N CYS A 51 1.95 -1.64 -25.83
CA CYS A 51 1.94 -1.57 -24.37
C CYS A 51 2.99 -0.59 -23.80
N GLY A 52 2.76 -0.12 -22.57
CA GLY A 52 3.68 0.81 -21.88
C GLY A 52 5.07 0.21 -21.61
N CYS A 53 5.13 -1.09 -21.27
CA CYS A 53 6.38 -1.81 -21.06
C CYS A 53 7.22 -1.88 -22.33
N TYR A 54 6.59 -2.17 -23.47
CA TYR A 54 7.28 -2.17 -24.78
C TYR A 54 7.91 -0.82 -25.07
N LYS A 55 7.14 0.27 -24.97
CA LYS A 55 7.65 1.63 -25.24
C LYS A 55 8.83 2.00 -24.35
N PHE A 56 8.83 1.52 -23.12
CA PHE A 56 9.93 1.71 -22.19
C PHE A 56 11.16 0.88 -22.60
N MET A 57 11.01 -0.43 -22.78
CA MET A 57 12.12 -1.34 -23.11
C MET A 57 12.72 -1.04 -24.48
N ILE A 58 11.91 -0.74 -25.50
CA ILE A 58 12.42 -0.40 -26.83
C ILE A 58 13.20 0.93 -26.81
N ASN A 59 12.86 1.85 -25.91
CA ASN A 59 13.62 3.08 -25.74
C ASN A 59 14.99 2.78 -25.12
N LEU A 60 15.03 1.98 -24.06
CA LEU A 60 16.31 1.53 -23.46
C LEU A 60 17.17 0.76 -24.47
N TYR A 61 16.57 -0.17 -25.22
CA TYR A 61 17.27 -0.94 -26.25
C TYR A 61 17.89 -0.04 -27.33
N ASN A 62 17.13 0.93 -27.84
CA ASN A 62 17.60 1.85 -28.87
C ASN A 62 18.68 2.82 -28.36
N GLN A 63 18.70 3.12 -27.06
CA GLN A 63 19.77 3.91 -26.43
C GLN A 63 21.03 3.08 -26.24
N ASP A 64 20.89 1.92 -25.60
CA ASP A 64 21.98 0.98 -25.32
C ASP A 64 21.40 -0.43 -25.03
N ALA A 65 21.49 -1.32 -26.02
CA ALA A 65 21.06 -2.70 -25.88
C ALA A 65 21.83 -3.47 -24.79
N THR A 66 23.11 -3.14 -24.57
CA THR A 66 23.95 -3.77 -23.53
C THR A 66 23.53 -3.30 -22.13
N TYR A 67 23.07 -2.05 -22.02
CA TYR A 67 22.47 -1.57 -20.79
C TYR A 67 21.16 -2.28 -20.47
N LEU A 68 20.24 -2.41 -21.45
CA LEU A 68 19.00 -3.17 -21.24
C LEU A 68 19.30 -4.62 -20.84
N ASP A 69 20.27 -5.27 -21.50
CA ASP A 69 20.72 -6.61 -21.13
C ASP A 69 21.16 -6.70 -19.66
N ARG A 70 22.02 -5.78 -19.20
CA ARG A 70 22.43 -5.71 -17.78
C ARG A 70 21.24 -5.50 -16.85
N GLN A 71 20.26 -4.68 -17.22
CA GLN A 71 19.07 -4.47 -16.40
C GLN A 71 18.18 -5.74 -16.31
N VAL A 72 18.08 -6.50 -17.40
CA VAL A 72 17.36 -7.79 -17.42
C VAL A 72 18.11 -8.84 -16.60
N HIS A 73 19.44 -8.88 -16.70
CA HIS A 73 20.29 -9.69 -15.85
C HIS A 73 20.05 -9.38 -14.36
N ASP A 74 20.16 -8.12 -13.98
CA ASP A 74 19.94 -7.70 -12.59
C ASP A 74 18.52 -8.04 -12.09
N LEU A 75 17.50 -7.96 -12.96
CA LEU A 75 16.15 -8.42 -12.64
C LEU A 75 16.12 -9.92 -12.33
N VAL A 76 16.81 -10.77 -13.11
CA VAL A 76 16.88 -12.21 -12.84
C VAL A 76 17.59 -12.49 -11.51
N HIS A 77 18.72 -11.83 -11.24
CA HIS A 77 19.43 -11.96 -9.96
C HIS A 77 18.57 -11.53 -8.77
N LEU A 78 17.82 -10.44 -8.93
CA LEU A 78 16.86 -9.95 -7.94
C LEU A 78 15.79 -11.01 -7.66
N LEU A 79 15.15 -11.55 -8.70
CA LEU A 79 14.11 -12.57 -8.54
C LEU A 79 14.65 -13.84 -7.91
N ARG A 80 15.91 -14.21 -8.22
CA ARG A 80 16.57 -15.34 -7.57
C ARG A 80 16.73 -15.12 -6.08
N LEU A 81 17.35 -13.99 -5.71
CA LEU A 81 17.59 -13.63 -4.32
C LEU A 81 16.30 -13.65 -3.50
N VAL A 82 15.20 -13.12 -4.05
CA VAL A 82 13.90 -13.04 -3.37
C VAL A 82 13.19 -14.40 -3.29
N LYS A 83 13.35 -15.30 -4.26
CA LYS A 83 12.72 -16.62 -4.23
C LYS A 83 13.48 -17.68 -3.43
N GLU A 84 14.76 -17.46 -3.15
CA GLU A 84 15.58 -18.37 -2.33
C GLU A 84 15.35 -18.16 -0.82
N THR A 85 14.59 -17.13 -0.44
CA THR A 85 14.20 -16.83 0.93
C THR A 85 12.70 -17.08 1.14
N ASP A 86 12.35 -17.64 2.29
CA ASP A 86 10.95 -17.79 2.72
C ASP A 86 10.38 -16.48 3.34
N GLU A 87 11.25 -15.50 3.62
CA GLU A 87 10.90 -14.20 4.22
C GLU A 87 11.05 -13.05 3.20
N HIS A 88 10.26 -11.99 3.35
CA HIS A 88 10.35 -10.85 2.44
C HIS A 88 11.64 -10.05 2.67
N MET A 89 12.26 -9.57 1.59
CA MET A 89 13.51 -8.81 1.68
C MET A 89 13.30 -7.30 1.55
N LEU A 90 14.09 -6.51 2.29
CA LEU A 90 14.09 -5.05 2.17
C LEU A 90 14.61 -4.61 0.80
N LEU A 91 13.91 -3.70 0.14
CA LEU A 91 14.28 -3.19 -1.19
C LEU A 91 15.70 -2.59 -1.21
N PRO A 92 16.14 -1.77 -0.23
CA PRO A 92 17.53 -1.28 -0.21
C PRO A 92 18.57 -2.38 -0.03
N VAL A 93 18.22 -3.47 0.65
CA VAL A 93 19.10 -4.64 0.83
C VAL A 93 19.21 -5.40 -0.48
N VAL A 94 18.08 -5.68 -1.14
CA VAL A 94 18.04 -6.30 -2.47
C VAL A 94 18.82 -5.46 -3.48
N ALA A 95 18.61 -4.14 -3.50
CA ALA A 95 19.35 -3.20 -4.36
C ALA A 95 20.86 -3.32 -4.12
N ALA A 96 21.31 -3.21 -2.87
CA ALA A 96 22.73 -3.31 -2.54
C ALA A 96 23.36 -4.63 -2.98
N PHE A 97 22.66 -5.76 -2.85
CA PHE A 97 23.18 -7.07 -3.26
C PHE A 97 23.28 -7.21 -4.78
N VAL A 98 22.23 -6.79 -5.50
CA VAL A 98 22.08 -6.94 -6.96
C VAL A 98 22.92 -5.91 -7.71
N THR A 99 22.74 -4.62 -7.41
CA THR A 99 23.34 -3.52 -8.19
C THR A 99 24.64 -2.98 -7.61
N LYS A 100 25.03 -3.43 -6.39
CA LYS A 100 26.10 -2.82 -5.57
C LYS A 100 25.83 -1.38 -5.17
N ASP A 101 24.56 -0.95 -5.23
CA ASP A 101 24.08 0.36 -4.80
C ASP A 101 22.76 0.20 -4.03
N PRO A 102 22.68 0.55 -2.73
CA PRO A 102 21.44 0.53 -1.97
C PRO A 102 20.30 1.35 -2.58
N HIS A 103 20.61 2.32 -3.46
CA HIS A 103 19.64 3.16 -4.17
C HIS A 103 19.33 2.67 -5.58
N GLY A 104 19.88 1.53 -6.01
CA GLY A 104 19.71 0.98 -7.36
C GLY A 104 18.28 0.55 -7.71
N LEU A 105 17.38 0.56 -6.73
CA LEU A 105 15.94 0.31 -6.88
C LEU A 105 15.09 1.48 -6.37
N ASP A 106 15.64 2.70 -6.28
CA ASP A 106 14.86 3.88 -5.87
C ASP A 106 13.83 4.28 -6.94
N GLU A 107 12.86 5.11 -6.55
CA GLU A 107 11.86 5.64 -7.47
C GLU A 107 12.50 6.35 -8.67
N GLY A 108 12.06 5.98 -9.88
CA GLY A 108 12.59 6.51 -11.13
C GLY A 108 13.74 5.70 -11.76
N THR A 109 14.28 4.70 -11.06
CA THR A 109 15.27 3.78 -11.65
C THR A 109 14.65 2.85 -12.69
N ASP A 110 15.44 2.50 -13.72
CA ASP A 110 14.99 1.59 -14.79
C ASP A 110 14.75 0.17 -14.26
N LEU A 111 15.60 -0.32 -13.35
CA LEU A 111 15.48 -1.64 -12.76
C LEU A 111 14.19 -1.80 -11.95
N LEU A 112 13.84 -0.82 -11.10
CA LEU A 112 12.58 -0.84 -10.37
C LEU A 112 11.37 -0.83 -11.31
N ARG A 113 11.46 -0.07 -12.41
CA ARG A 113 10.41 0.01 -13.42
C ARG A 113 10.25 -1.31 -14.18
N LEU A 114 11.35 -1.98 -14.54
CA LEU A 114 11.33 -3.32 -15.13
C LEU A 114 10.69 -4.34 -14.19
N LEU A 115 11.14 -4.38 -12.93
CA LEU A 115 10.57 -5.23 -11.89
C LEU A 115 9.06 -5.01 -11.74
N THR A 116 8.62 -3.75 -11.70
CA THR A 116 7.20 -3.40 -11.58
C THR A 116 6.40 -3.95 -12.76
N TYR A 117 6.86 -3.76 -14.01
CA TYR A 117 6.18 -4.30 -15.18
C TYR A 117 6.16 -5.83 -15.20
N TYR A 118 7.27 -6.47 -14.82
CA TYR A 118 7.36 -7.92 -14.74
C TYR A 118 6.34 -8.48 -13.73
N LEU A 119 6.26 -7.90 -12.53
CA LEU A 119 5.29 -8.30 -11.51
C LEU A 119 3.84 -8.00 -11.95
N CYS A 120 3.58 -6.90 -12.67
CA CYS A 120 2.27 -6.64 -13.24
C CYS A 120 1.83 -7.71 -14.23
N ASP A 121 2.70 -8.09 -15.16
CA ASP A 121 2.41 -9.14 -16.16
C ASP A 121 2.24 -10.50 -15.48
N LEU A 122 3.08 -10.82 -14.49
CA LEU A 122 2.99 -12.06 -13.70
C LEU A 122 1.65 -12.20 -12.99
N ASN A 123 1.14 -11.10 -12.42
CA ASN A 123 -0.13 -11.07 -11.70
C ASN A 123 -1.34 -10.68 -12.57
N SER A 124 -1.14 -10.41 -13.86
CA SER A 124 -2.18 -9.93 -14.79
C SER A 124 -2.92 -8.67 -14.31
N ILE A 125 -2.19 -7.71 -13.71
CA ILE A 125 -2.73 -6.44 -13.20
C ILE A 125 -2.22 -5.24 -14.00
N SER A 126 -2.90 -4.10 -13.86
CA SER A 126 -2.43 -2.83 -14.44
C SER A 126 -1.25 -2.24 -13.66
N TYR A 127 -0.42 -1.43 -14.34
CA TYR A 127 0.66 -0.71 -13.71
C TYR A 127 0.15 0.21 -12.57
N PRO A 128 0.78 0.19 -11.37
CA PRO A 128 0.35 0.97 -10.21
C PRO A 128 0.25 2.47 -10.49
N LYS A 129 -0.80 3.11 -9.96
CA LYS A 129 -1.03 4.56 -10.06
C LYS A 129 -0.73 5.31 -8.77
N SER A 130 -0.59 4.59 -7.66
CA SER A 130 -0.24 5.17 -6.35
C SER A 130 0.95 4.44 -5.71
N CYS A 131 1.57 5.08 -4.72
CA CYS A 131 2.66 4.46 -3.95
C CYS A 131 2.16 3.20 -3.24
N GLU A 132 0.96 3.22 -2.68
CA GLU A 132 0.34 2.09 -1.98
C GLU A 132 0.16 0.88 -2.90
N GLU A 133 -0.41 1.07 -4.10
CA GLU A 133 -0.58 -0.01 -5.08
C GLU A 133 0.78 -0.62 -5.48
N LYS A 134 1.81 0.22 -5.64
CA LYS A 134 3.16 -0.26 -5.97
C LYS A 134 3.79 -1.03 -4.83
N ASN A 135 3.60 -0.57 -3.60
CA ASN A 135 4.09 -1.25 -2.41
C ASN A 135 3.42 -2.60 -2.19
N GLU A 136 2.12 -2.69 -2.43
CA GLU A 136 1.38 -3.96 -2.38
C GLU A 136 1.89 -4.94 -3.45
N LEU A 137 2.13 -4.46 -4.67
CA LEU A 137 2.72 -5.27 -5.73
C LEU A 137 4.13 -5.78 -5.39
N LEU A 138 5.00 -4.93 -4.85
CA LEU A 138 6.34 -5.34 -4.41
C LEU A 138 6.27 -6.34 -3.25
N TYR A 139 5.35 -6.12 -2.30
CA TYR A 139 5.12 -7.04 -1.18
C TYR A 139 4.71 -8.43 -1.69
N GLN A 140 3.74 -8.50 -2.60
CA GLN A 140 3.34 -9.78 -3.25
C GLN A 140 4.50 -10.43 -4.01
N GLY A 141 5.45 -9.63 -4.49
CA GLY A 141 6.68 -10.09 -5.12
C GLY A 141 7.80 -10.47 -4.15
N GLY A 142 7.57 -10.50 -2.83
CA GLY A 142 8.57 -10.85 -1.82
C GLY A 142 9.46 -9.68 -1.36
N ILE A 143 9.11 -8.44 -1.68
CA ILE A 143 9.99 -7.27 -1.49
C ILE A 143 9.31 -6.18 -0.65
N LEU A 144 10.01 -5.71 0.37
CA LEU A 144 9.58 -4.65 1.29
C LEU A 144 10.28 -3.33 0.94
N ASN A 145 9.56 -2.44 0.27
CA ASN A 145 10.07 -1.13 -0.16
C ASN A 145 10.46 -0.20 1.02
N ASP A 146 9.79 -0.29 2.16
CA ASP A 146 10.00 0.66 3.25
C ASP A 146 9.58 0.11 4.63
N MET A 147 10.53 0.06 5.57
CA MET A 147 10.27 -0.16 7.01
C MET A 147 10.29 1.13 7.83
N GLY A 148 10.75 2.26 7.25
CA GLY A 148 11.04 3.48 7.98
C GLY A 148 9.81 4.21 8.52
N THR A 149 8.60 3.93 8.01
CA THR A 149 7.39 4.66 8.44
C THR A 149 6.10 3.84 8.46
N ARG A 150 6.16 2.50 8.39
CA ARG A 150 4.96 1.65 8.29
C ARG A 150 4.63 0.90 9.56
N LEU A 151 4.79 1.61 10.67
CA LEU A 151 4.41 1.11 11.98
C LEU A 151 2.90 1.31 12.19
N LEU A 152 2.30 0.40 12.93
CA LEU A 152 0.92 0.51 13.36
C LEU A 152 0.87 0.34 14.88
N MET A 153 0.33 1.34 15.58
CA MET A 153 0.09 1.19 17.02
C MET A 153 -1.20 0.43 17.23
N THR A 154 -1.16 -0.60 18.08
CA THR A 154 -2.29 -1.45 18.41
C THR A 154 -2.38 -1.63 19.91
N TYR A 155 -3.58 -1.94 20.40
CA TYR A 155 -3.84 -2.17 21.81
C TYR A 155 -4.96 -3.20 21.96
N GLY A 156 -4.68 -4.26 22.70
CA GLY A 156 -5.65 -5.33 22.95
C GLY A 156 -5.88 -6.28 21.78
N LEU A 157 -4.83 -6.66 21.05
CA LEU A 157 -4.88 -7.69 20.00
C LEU A 157 -4.06 -8.93 20.38
N GLU A 158 -4.47 -10.09 19.89
CA GLU A 158 -3.71 -11.34 19.93
C GLU A 158 -3.65 -11.98 18.54
N ALA A 159 -2.46 -12.43 18.16
CA ALA A 159 -2.21 -13.07 16.88
C ALA A 159 -1.85 -14.53 17.05
N PHE A 160 -2.19 -15.34 16.06
CA PHE A 160 -1.90 -16.76 16.02
C PHE A 160 -1.15 -17.12 14.76
N ASP A 161 -0.21 -18.05 14.90
CA ASP A 161 0.50 -18.63 13.76
C ASP A 161 -0.35 -19.68 13.01
N PRO A 162 0.11 -20.16 11.84
CA PRO A 162 -0.61 -21.19 11.07
C PRO A 162 -0.89 -22.50 11.82
N PHE A 163 -0.19 -22.75 12.94
CA PHE A 163 -0.38 -23.92 13.80
C PHE A 163 -1.32 -23.64 14.98
N GLY A 164 -1.86 -22.42 15.08
CA GLY A 164 -2.75 -21.98 16.15
C GLY A 164 -2.02 -21.59 17.44
N GLN A 165 -0.70 -21.40 17.41
CA GLN A 165 0.06 -20.93 18.56
C GLN A 165 -0.05 -19.41 18.68
N ALA A 166 -0.38 -18.92 19.89
CA ALA A 166 -0.40 -17.49 20.17
C ALA A 166 1.00 -16.89 20.07
N LEU A 167 1.10 -15.72 19.44
CA LEU A 167 2.37 -14.98 19.29
C LEU A 167 2.73 -14.16 20.53
N GLY A 168 1.84 -14.10 21.52
CA GLY A 168 2.10 -13.52 22.84
C GLY A 168 1.84 -12.02 22.92
N TRP A 169 1.01 -11.48 22.02
CA TRP A 169 0.71 -10.05 21.99
C TRP A 169 -0.17 -9.60 23.16
N THR A 170 -0.94 -10.52 23.77
CA THR A 170 -1.74 -10.27 24.99
C THR A 170 -0.88 -9.76 26.15
N ALA A 171 0.40 -10.12 26.22
CA ALA A 171 1.29 -9.65 27.29
C ALA A 171 1.42 -8.11 27.32
N PHE A 172 1.37 -7.43 26.16
CA PHE A 172 1.37 -5.97 26.10
C PHE A 172 0.06 -5.40 26.67
N TYR A 173 -1.07 -6.03 26.32
CA TYR A 173 -2.38 -5.61 26.82
C TYR A 173 -2.51 -5.79 28.34
N GLU A 174 -2.03 -6.90 28.89
CA GLU A 174 -2.01 -7.15 30.35
C GLU A 174 -1.18 -6.14 31.13
N ARG A 175 -0.20 -5.52 30.46
CA ARG A 175 0.66 -4.46 31.00
C ARG A 175 0.12 -3.06 30.72
N GLU A 176 -1.04 -2.96 30.07
CA GLU A 176 -1.63 -1.71 29.58
C GLU A 176 -0.69 -0.93 28.64
N GLU A 177 0.13 -1.64 27.87
CA GLU A 177 1.10 -1.09 26.93
C GLU A 177 0.61 -1.25 25.48
N PRO A 178 0.77 -0.24 24.61
CA PRO A 178 0.53 -0.43 23.18
C PRO A 178 1.60 -1.31 22.55
N LEU A 179 1.18 -2.12 21.58
CA LEU A 179 2.07 -2.92 20.73
C LEU A 179 2.22 -2.21 19.38
N VAL A 180 3.47 -1.92 19.01
CA VAL A 180 3.81 -1.35 17.70
C VAL A 180 4.13 -2.50 16.74
N LEU A 181 3.33 -2.62 15.69
CA LEU A 181 3.47 -3.64 14.66
C LEU A 181 4.17 -3.09 13.42
N SER A 182 4.94 -3.95 12.78
CA SER A 182 5.49 -3.80 11.44
C SER A 182 5.05 -4.98 10.57
N LEU A 183 5.33 -4.92 9.26
CA LEU A 183 5.05 -6.05 8.37
C LEU A 183 5.76 -7.35 8.79
N LEU A 184 6.94 -7.28 9.41
CA LEU A 184 7.63 -8.47 9.95
C LEU A 184 6.82 -9.18 11.03
N ASN A 185 6.08 -8.42 11.85
CA ASN A 185 5.22 -9.02 12.87
C ASN A 185 4.06 -9.81 12.24
N LEU A 186 3.68 -9.49 11.00
CA LEU A 186 2.55 -10.09 10.29
C LEU A 186 2.92 -11.31 9.44
N GLU A 187 4.20 -11.54 9.11
CA GLU A 187 4.62 -12.65 8.24
C GLU A 187 4.20 -14.03 8.75
N LYS A 188 4.15 -14.20 10.07
CA LYS A 188 3.77 -15.46 10.72
C LYS A 188 2.32 -15.47 11.21
N VAL A 189 1.52 -14.45 10.90
CA VAL A 189 0.15 -14.34 11.39
C VAL A 189 -0.80 -15.00 10.41
N SER A 190 -1.50 -16.05 10.85
CA SER A 190 -2.61 -16.63 10.09
C SER A 190 -3.97 -16.10 10.55
N HIS A 191 -4.09 -15.70 11.81
CA HIS A 191 -5.34 -15.24 12.40
C HIS A 191 -5.08 -14.16 13.44
N LEU A 192 -5.94 -13.15 13.51
CA LEU A 192 -5.80 -12.01 14.42
C LEU A 192 -7.14 -11.69 15.08
N VAL A 193 -7.16 -11.58 16.41
CA VAL A 193 -8.38 -11.29 17.16
C VAL A 193 -8.13 -10.19 18.19
N SER A 194 -9.20 -9.56 18.66
CA SER A 194 -9.18 -8.80 19.91
C SER A 194 -8.97 -9.74 21.10
N VAL A 195 -8.23 -9.27 22.09
CA VAL A 195 -8.09 -9.98 23.37
C VAL A 195 -9.45 -10.17 24.04
N GLN A 196 -9.63 -11.33 24.66
CA GLN A 196 -10.85 -11.67 25.41
C GLN A 196 -12.13 -11.68 24.56
N ASN A 197 -12.03 -12.05 23.28
CA ASN A 197 -13.15 -12.09 22.33
C ASN A 197 -14.33 -12.95 22.85
N LYS A 198 -15.45 -12.29 23.17
CA LYS A 198 -16.68 -12.91 23.70
C LYS A 198 -17.86 -12.85 22.72
N GLY A 199 -17.64 -12.44 21.46
CA GLY A 199 -18.69 -12.18 20.48
C GLY A 199 -19.06 -10.68 20.42
N ASP A 200 -19.27 -10.18 19.20
CA ASP A 200 -19.53 -8.76 18.87
C ASP A 200 -18.43 -7.76 19.30
N ASP A 201 -17.17 -8.21 19.34
CA ASP A 201 -16.05 -7.35 19.66
C ASP A 201 -15.82 -6.30 18.55
N ALA A 202 -15.61 -5.06 18.97
CA ALA A 202 -15.34 -3.94 18.09
C ALA A 202 -14.01 -3.27 18.43
N ILE A 203 -13.26 -2.87 17.40
CA ILE A 203 -12.00 -2.16 17.53
C ILE A 203 -12.18 -0.70 17.13
N LEU A 204 -11.80 0.22 18.01
CA LEU A 204 -11.73 1.65 17.71
C LEU A 204 -10.46 1.96 16.93
N ILE A 205 -10.59 2.66 15.81
CA ILE A 205 -9.50 3.07 14.95
C ILE A 205 -9.39 4.59 14.99
N PHE A 206 -8.20 5.07 15.31
CA PHE A 206 -7.87 6.48 15.44
C PHE A 206 -6.85 6.89 14.41
N GLU A 207 -7.00 8.10 13.88
CA GLU A 207 -5.96 8.72 13.08
C GLU A 207 -4.84 9.31 13.96
N ASN A 208 -5.23 9.97 15.06
CA ASN A 208 -4.31 10.75 15.89
C ASN A 208 -3.74 9.96 17.08
N PRO A 209 -2.40 9.88 17.23
CA PRO A 209 -1.76 9.22 18.36
C PRO A 209 -2.15 9.76 19.74
N ALA A 210 -2.31 11.09 19.88
CA ALA A 210 -2.63 11.71 21.17
C ALA A 210 -4.00 11.25 21.68
N VAL A 211 -4.97 11.12 20.77
CA VAL A 211 -6.33 10.64 21.06
C VAL A 211 -6.29 9.17 21.41
N PHE A 212 -5.55 8.35 20.65
CA PHE A 212 -5.34 6.94 20.97
C PHE A 212 -4.79 6.75 22.39
N TYR A 213 -3.73 7.47 22.78
CA TYR A 213 -3.16 7.39 24.12
C TYR A 213 -4.13 7.86 25.21
N ALA A 214 -4.88 8.93 24.97
CA ALA A 214 -5.88 9.43 25.91
C ALA A 214 -6.97 8.37 26.18
N VAL A 215 -7.43 7.68 25.12
CA VAL A 215 -8.50 6.68 25.22
C VAL A 215 -8.03 5.41 25.92
N ILE A 216 -6.89 4.82 25.52
CA ILE A 216 -6.40 3.59 26.16
C ILE A 216 -6.08 3.82 27.65
N LYS A 217 -5.58 5.00 28.01
CA LYS A 217 -5.30 5.35 29.41
C LYS A 217 -6.59 5.55 30.23
N ALA A 218 -7.62 6.15 29.64
CA ALA A 218 -8.89 6.40 30.32
C ALA A 218 -9.83 5.18 30.34
N THR A 219 -9.61 4.23 29.43
CA THR A 219 -10.41 3.00 29.26
C THR A 219 -9.49 1.80 28.96
N PRO A 220 -8.75 1.26 29.94
CA PRO A 220 -7.76 0.19 29.70
C PRO A 220 -8.32 -1.10 29.09
N LYS A 221 -9.63 -1.31 29.18
CA LYS A 221 -10.28 -2.48 28.56
C LYS A 221 -10.61 -2.31 27.08
N VAL A 222 -10.44 -1.11 26.51
CA VAL A 222 -10.70 -0.84 25.10
C VAL A 222 -9.78 -1.66 24.20
N LYS A 223 -10.21 -1.92 22.96
CA LYS A 223 -9.34 -2.43 21.89
C LYS A 223 -9.23 -1.39 20.81
N ALA A 224 -7.99 -1.06 20.43
CA ALA A 224 -7.74 0.12 19.64
C ALA A 224 -6.59 -0.06 18.63
N ILE A 225 -6.68 0.67 17.53
CA ILE A 225 -5.63 0.82 16.52
C ILE A 225 -5.42 2.31 16.27
N CYS A 226 -4.17 2.73 16.07
CA CYS A 226 -3.85 4.07 15.60
C CYS A 226 -3.02 4.02 14.32
N THR A 227 -3.54 4.66 13.27
CA THR A 227 -2.93 4.69 11.93
C THR A 227 -1.89 5.79 11.77
N SER A 228 -1.88 6.79 12.65
CA SER A 228 -0.96 7.96 12.60
C SER A 228 -1.03 8.70 11.26
N GLY A 229 -2.24 8.95 10.76
CA GLY A 229 -2.52 9.54 9.45
C GLY A 229 -3.00 8.52 8.41
N GLN A 230 -2.51 8.64 7.17
CA GLN A 230 -2.86 7.74 6.06
C GLN A 230 -2.54 6.29 6.40
N ILE A 231 -3.47 5.39 6.06
CA ILE A 231 -3.35 3.97 6.37
C ILE A 231 -2.32 3.34 5.43
N ASN A 232 -1.27 2.78 6.03
CA ASN A 232 -0.21 2.07 5.32
C ASN A 232 -0.56 0.58 5.11
N LEU A 233 0.31 -0.15 4.40
CA LEU A 233 0.11 -1.58 4.11
C LEU A 233 -0.05 -2.44 5.38
N CYS A 234 0.74 -2.19 6.42
CA CYS A 234 0.61 -2.91 7.70
C CYS A 234 -0.77 -2.68 8.33
N GLY A 235 -1.26 -1.43 8.27
CA GLY A 235 -2.61 -1.06 8.66
C GLY A 235 -3.67 -1.86 7.90
N TYR A 236 -3.60 -1.88 6.57
CA TYR A 236 -4.58 -2.64 5.76
C TYR A 236 -4.54 -4.14 6.06
N GLN A 237 -3.36 -4.76 6.18
CA GLN A 237 -3.26 -6.19 6.50
C GLN A 237 -3.85 -6.53 7.88
N VAL A 238 -3.59 -5.71 8.90
CA VAL A 238 -4.20 -5.89 10.23
C VAL A 238 -5.72 -5.78 10.15
N LEU A 239 -6.25 -4.77 9.48
CA LEU A 239 -7.70 -4.59 9.33
C LEU A 239 -8.34 -5.73 8.51
N ASP A 240 -7.69 -6.21 7.45
CA ASP A 240 -8.16 -7.35 6.66
C ASP A 240 -8.22 -8.63 7.51
N LEU A 241 -7.20 -8.91 8.33
CA LEU A 241 -7.16 -10.07 9.25
C LEU A 241 -8.26 -9.99 10.33
N LEU A 242 -8.52 -8.79 10.87
CA LEU A 242 -9.58 -8.57 11.84
C LEU A 242 -10.98 -8.78 11.25
N VAL A 243 -11.21 -8.28 10.03
CA VAL A 243 -12.48 -8.48 9.33
C VAL A 243 -12.68 -9.95 8.96
N ALA A 244 -11.63 -10.66 8.52
CA ALA A 244 -11.67 -12.10 8.30
C ALA A 244 -12.04 -12.88 9.57
N SER A 245 -11.68 -12.33 10.73
CA SER A 245 -12.00 -12.85 12.07
C SER A 245 -13.36 -12.39 12.61
N ASN A 246 -14.19 -11.77 11.76
CA ASN A 246 -15.51 -11.20 12.08
C ASN A 246 -15.49 -10.09 13.14
N THR A 247 -14.39 -9.37 13.29
CA THR A 247 -14.31 -8.20 14.17
C THR A 247 -14.94 -6.98 13.52
N GLN A 248 -15.74 -6.22 14.28
CA GLN A 248 -16.28 -4.96 13.79
C GLN A 248 -15.23 -3.85 13.93
N LEU A 249 -15.08 -3.04 12.89
CA LEU A 249 -14.17 -1.90 12.89
C LEU A 249 -14.97 -0.62 13.08
N ILE A 250 -14.51 0.26 13.96
CA ILE A 250 -15.13 1.57 14.19
C ILE A 250 -14.08 2.65 14.01
N TYR A 251 -14.19 3.42 12.93
CA TYR A 251 -13.26 4.51 12.63
C TYR A 251 -13.77 5.85 13.12
N THR A 252 -12.88 6.61 13.74
CA THR A 252 -13.03 8.04 13.96
C THR A 252 -11.75 8.74 13.47
N GLY A 253 -11.90 9.89 12.80
CA GLY A 253 -10.80 10.66 12.20
C GLY A 253 -10.96 12.17 12.41
N ASP A 254 -10.02 12.95 11.88
CA ASP A 254 -10.11 14.40 11.88
C ASP A 254 -11.26 14.89 10.98
N PHE A 255 -11.77 16.09 11.28
CA PHE A 255 -12.90 16.72 10.59
C PHE A 255 -12.36 17.70 9.56
N ASP A 256 -11.63 17.16 8.59
CA ASP A 256 -11.09 17.87 7.45
C ASP A 256 -11.17 17.01 6.16
N PRO A 257 -10.85 17.55 4.97
CA PRO A 257 -11.00 16.79 3.73
C PRO A 257 -10.19 15.51 3.67
N GLU A 258 -8.97 15.51 4.20
CA GLU A 258 -8.07 14.36 4.22
C GLU A 258 -8.61 13.25 5.15
N GLY A 259 -9.07 13.60 6.36
CA GLY A 259 -9.69 12.67 7.30
C GLY A 259 -10.98 12.04 6.76
N LEU A 260 -11.81 12.84 6.07
CA LEU A 260 -13.04 12.35 5.42
C LEU A 260 -12.74 11.40 4.25
N LEU A 261 -11.67 11.64 3.49
CA LEU A 261 -11.24 10.73 2.43
C LEU A 261 -10.71 9.41 2.96
N ILE A 262 -10.05 9.40 4.13
CA ILE A 262 -9.66 8.16 4.81
C ILE A 262 -10.92 7.39 5.23
N ALA A 263 -11.86 8.08 5.88
CA ALA A 263 -13.13 7.49 6.32
C ALA A 263 -13.91 6.86 5.15
N ASP A 264 -14.05 7.58 4.04
CA ASP A 264 -14.72 7.11 2.83
C ASP A 264 -14.02 5.88 2.23
N ARG A 265 -12.69 5.89 2.14
CA ARG A 265 -11.91 4.76 1.60
C ARG A 265 -12.09 3.51 2.47
N LEU A 266 -11.99 3.66 3.78
CA LEU A 266 -12.21 2.58 4.75
C LEU A 266 -13.62 2.01 4.64
N LYS A 267 -14.63 2.88 4.60
CA LYS A 267 -16.03 2.50 4.52
C LYS A 267 -16.33 1.76 3.22
N ASN A 268 -15.79 2.23 2.10
CA ASN A 268 -15.93 1.56 0.80
C ASN A 268 -15.24 0.19 0.74
N ARG A 269 -14.06 0.04 1.38
CA ARG A 269 -13.31 -1.22 1.42
C ARG A 269 -14.04 -2.28 2.26
N TYR A 270 -14.39 -1.94 3.50
CA TYR A 270 -14.88 -2.90 4.50
C TYR A 270 -16.41 -2.93 4.67
N LYS A 271 -17.12 -1.97 4.08
CA LYS A 271 -18.59 -1.93 3.97
C LYS A 271 -19.30 -2.08 5.31
N ARG A 272 -19.95 -3.23 5.54
CA ARG A 272 -20.73 -3.51 6.76
C ARG A 272 -19.84 -3.71 7.99
N ASN A 273 -18.59 -4.13 7.78
CA ASN A 273 -17.62 -4.36 8.85
C ASN A 273 -16.94 -3.07 9.34
N MET A 274 -17.26 -1.91 8.73
CA MET A 274 -16.72 -0.61 9.11
C MET A 274 -17.83 0.36 9.47
N THR A 275 -17.82 0.85 10.70
CA THR A 275 -18.69 1.90 11.20
C THR A 275 -17.90 3.20 11.30
N LEU A 276 -18.47 4.30 10.82
CA LEU A 276 -17.88 5.62 10.99
C LEU A 276 -18.55 6.29 12.20
N TRP A 277 -17.76 6.67 13.21
CA TRP A 277 -18.27 7.30 14.42
C TRP A 277 -17.82 8.76 14.50
N GLY A 278 -18.74 9.63 14.91
CA GLY A 278 -18.47 11.05 15.16
C GLY A 278 -18.65 11.96 13.95
N PHE A 279 -18.71 11.44 12.72
CA PHE A 279 -18.90 12.23 11.48
C PHE A 279 -20.32 12.77 11.31
N GLU A 280 -20.78 13.54 12.30
CA GLU A 280 -22.09 14.15 12.34
C GLU A 280 -21.98 15.64 12.67
N LYS A 281 -22.93 16.43 12.17
CA LYS A 281 -22.99 17.87 12.39
C LYS A 281 -22.88 18.27 13.87
N ARG A 282 -23.57 17.54 14.75
CA ARG A 282 -23.59 17.83 16.21
C ARG A 282 -22.22 17.76 16.88
N TYR A 283 -21.32 16.92 16.38
CA TYR A 283 -19.96 16.81 16.91
C TYR A 283 -19.06 17.86 16.28
N TYR A 284 -19.16 18.00 14.95
CA TYR A 284 -18.36 18.97 14.20
C TYR A 284 -18.52 20.40 14.71
N GLU A 285 -19.74 20.84 15.00
CA GLU A 285 -20.01 22.19 15.51
C GLU A 285 -19.35 22.49 16.86
N LYS A 286 -19.07 21.45 17.67
CA LYS A 286 -18.39 21.61 18.97
C LYS A 286 -16.88 21.75 18.84
N ILE A 287 -16.31 21.30 17.72
CA ILE A 287 -14.85 21.13 17.56
C ILE A 287 -14.26 21.99 16.45
N LEU A 288 -15.02 22.97 15.97
CA LEU A 288 -14.55 23.91 14.96
C LEU A 288 -13.28 24.62 15.46
N SER A 289 -12.22 24.50 14.67
CA SER A 289 -10.97 25.21 14.94
C SER A 289 -11.03 26.65 14.43
N LYS A 290 -9.87 27.34 14.45
CA LYS A 290 -9.69 28.64 13.79
C LYS A 290 -9.13 28.50 12.38
N ASN A 291 -8.91 27.27 11.90
CA ASN A 291 -8.22 27.00 10.65
C ASN A 291 -9.21 26.85 9.50
N GLU A 292 -9.19 27.81 8.59
CA GLU A 292 -9.97 27.76 7.36
C GLU A 292 -9.41 26.73 6.38
N ILE A 293 -10.31 26.04 5.68
CA ILE A 293 -9.98 25.06 4.66
C ILE A 293 -9.98 25.78 3.30
N ASN A 294 -8.83 25.76 2.63
CA ASN A 294 -8.73 26.36 1.30
C ASN A 294 -9.54 25.60 0.24
N SER A 295 -9.88 26.29 -0.86
CA SER A 295 -10.71 25.76 -1.93
C SER A 295 -10.15 24.48 -2.56
N LYS A 296 -8.82 24.36 -2.69
CA LYS A 296 -8.17 23.16 -3.26
C LYS A 296 -8.44 21.93 -2.39
N ARG A 297 -8.35 22.05 -1.07
CA ARG A 297 -8.67 20.99 -0.12
C ARG A 297 -10.17 20.67 -0.10
N LEU A 298 -11.03 21.68 -0.11
CA LEU A 298 -12.49 21.48 -0.19
C LEU A 298 -12.94 20.73 -1.46
N ASN A 299 -12.29 20.98 -2.59
CA ASN A 299 -12.61 20.26 -3.84
C ASN A 299 -12.30 18.76 -3.75
N GLN A 300 -11.42 18.32 -2.85
CA GLN A 300 -11.14 16.89 -2.67
C GLN A 300 -12.37 16.12 -2.18
N LEU A 301 -13.27 16.78 -1.45
CA LEU A 301 -14.52 16.19 -0.93
C LEU A 301 -15.48 15.73 -2.04
N GLU A 302 -15.30 16.18 -3.29
CA GLU A 302 -16.08 15.70 -4.45
C GLU A 302 -15.82 14.22 -4.78
N LYS A 303 -14.75 13.64 -4.22
CA LYS A 303 -14.40 12.23 -4.42
C LYS A 303 -15.12 11.28 -3.47
N ILE A 304 -15.77 11.79 -2.42
CA ILE A 304 -16.48 11.00 -1.41
C ILE A 304 -17.67 10.29 -2.05
N ARG A 305 -17.88 9.03 -1.66
CA ARG A 305 -18.90 8.15 -2.23
C ARG A 305 -19.90 7.65 -1.18
N ASP A 306 -19.50 7.55 0.08
CA ASP A 306 -20.38 7.14 1.18
C ASP A 306 -21.48 8.19 1.40
N GLU A 307 -22.74 7.74 1.41
CA GLU A 307 -23.90 8.63 1.48
C GLU A 307 -23.95 9.46 2.78
N GLY A 308 -23.58 8.85 3.91
CA GLY A 308 -23.54 9.55 5.20
C GLY A 308 -22.45 10.62 5.23
N LEU A 309 -21.28 10.31 4.67
CA LEU A 309 -20.21 11.30 4.53
C LEU A 309 -20.51 12.39 3.51
N ILE A 310 -21.29 12.13 2.45
CA ILE A 310 -21.67 13.16 1.46
C ILE A 310 -22.48 14.28 2.12
N GLU A 311 -23.42 13.94 3.00
CA GLU A 311 -24.18 14.94 3.77
C GLU A 311 -23.23 15.77 4.64
N PHE A 312 -22.35 15.09 5.40
CA PHE A 312 -21.39 15.74 6.27
C PHE A 312 -20.39 16.63 5.52
N ALA A 313 -19.88 16.16 4.39
CA ALA A 313 -18.96 16.88 3.51
C ALA A 313 -19.62 18.13 2.90
N THR A 314 -20.91 18.06 2.57
CA THR A 314 -21.67 19.21 2.07
C THR A 314 -21.77 20.29 3.13
N TYR A 315 -22.03 19.91 4.38
CA TYR A 315 -22.04 20.85 5.50
C TYR A 315 -20.65 21.46 5.75
N MET A 316 -19.59 20.65 5.71
CA MET A 316 -18.20 21.14 5.81
C MET A 316 -17.85 22.13 4.69
N LYS A 317 -18.32 21.94 3.45
CA LYS A 317 -18.11 22.90 2.35
C LYS A 317 -18.78 24.26 2.59
N GLN A 318 -19.83 24.32 3.41
CA GLN A 318 -20.50 25.56 3.80
C GLN A 318 -19.73 26.27 4.91
N VAL A 319 -19.32 25.53 5.94
CA VAL A 319 -18.61 26.07 7.11
C VAL A 319 -17.15 26.42 6.79
N LYS A 320 -16.47 25.60 5.98
CA LYS A 320 -15.08 25.77 5.49
C LYS A 320 -14.02 25.84 6.58
N VAL A 321 -14.23 25.19 7.73
CA VAL A 321 -13.29 25.20 8.86
C VAL A 321 -12.94 23.77 9.26
N ALA A 322 -11.68 23.48 9.56
CA ALA A 322 -11.28 22.15 10.02
C ALA A 322 -11.71 21.94 11.49
N GLY A 323 -12.03 20.70 11.86
CA GLY A 323 -12.14 20.27 13.26
C GLY A 323 -11.12 19.17 13.57
N TYR A 324 -10.62 19.15 14.81
CA TYR A 324 -9.55 18.24 15.23
C TYR A 324 -10.05 17.24 16.26
N GLN A 325 -9.59 15.99 16.17
CA GLN A 325 -10.01 14.90 17.07
C GLN A 325 -9.71 15.19 18.55
N GLU A 326 -8.66 15.95 18.85
CA GLU A 326 -8.28 16.28 20.23
C GLU A 326 -9.42 16.98 21.00
N TYR A 327 -10.27 17.72 20.30
CA TYR A 327 -11.43 18.37 20.91
C TYR A 327 -12.60 17.42 21.18
N MET A 328 -12.53 16.17 20.72
CA MET A 328 -13.54 15.12 20.96
C MET A 328 -13.10 14.06 21.98
N ILE A 329 -11.95 14.23 22.64
CA ILE A 329 -11.41 13.19 23.53
C ILE A 329 -12.42 12.76 24.60
N GLU A 330 -13.17 13.70 25.20
CA GLU A 330 -14.16 13.37 26.23
C GLU A 330 -15.32 12.54 25.66
N GLU A 331 -15.88 12.93 24.51
CA GLU A 331 -16.93 12.16 23.84
C GLU A 331 -16.45 10.78 23.39
N ILE A 332 -15.21 10.67 22.90
CA ILE A 332 -14.61 9.40 22.49
C ILE A 332 -14.41 8.48 23.69
N ILE A 333 -13.93 9.00 24.82
CA ILE A 333 -13.78 8.23 26.06
C ILE A 333 -15.14 7.76 26.59
N ALA A 334 -16.16 8.62 26.53
CA ALA A 334 -17.51 8.22 26.90
C ALA A 334 -18.00 7.07 26.02
N TYR A 335 -17.78 7.16 24.71
CA TYR A 335 -18.14 6.10 23.77
C TYR A 335 -17.34 4.80 23.98
N SER A 336 -16.02 4.87 24.21
CA SER A 336 -15.20 3.69 24.45
C SER A 336 -15.65 2.91 25.68
N ARG A 337 -16.11 3.59 26.73
CA ARG A 337 -16.68 2.94 27.92
C ARG A 337 -17.96 2.19 27.58
N THR A 338 -18.85 2.78 26.78
CA THR A 338 -20.08 2.08 26.36
C THR A 338 -19.79 0.81 25.55
N LEU A 339 -18.75 0.82 24.71
CA LEU A 339 -18.33 -0.38 23.96
C LEU A 339 -17.78 -1.48 24.87
N VAL A 340 -17.01 -1.10 25.89
CA VAL A 340 -16.51 -2.05 26.90
C VAL A 340 -17.64 -2.65 27.73
N ASP A 341 -18.63 -1.84 28.11
CA ASP A 341 -19.77 -2.31 28.89
C ASP A 341 -20.67 -3.27 28.09
N MET A 342 -20.81 -3.06 26.77
CA MET A 342 -21.57 -3.96 25.88
C MET A 342 -20.87 -5.31 25.64
N SER A 343 -19.54 -5.36 25.79
CA SER A 343 -18.71 -6.56 25.55
C SER A 343 -18.35 -7.34 26.82
N SER A 344 -18.71 -6.83 28.00
CA SER A 344 -18.41 -7.42 29.32
C SER A 344 -19.45 -8.46 29.74
#